data_AF-A0A850R022-F1
#
_entry.id   AF-A0A850R022-F1
#
_cell.length_a   1.000
_cell.length_b   1.000
_cell.length_c   1.000
_cell.angle_alpha   90.00
_cell.angle_beta   90.00
_cell.angle_gamma   90.00
#
_symmetry.space_group_name_H-M   'P 1'
#
loop_
_entity.id
_entity.type
_entity.pdbx_description
1 polymer ?
#
loop_
_entity_poly.entity_id
_entity_poly.type
_entity_poly.pdbx_seq_one_letter_code
_entity_poly.pdbx_strand_id
1 'polypeptide(L)'
;MVHQKQGTITKRIFTLSTLTASCLLAFNAQAAIDCTNLAEWEAGKVYVGGDQVQQNSKAYKANYWTQNNSPDKNTGPYDEWNLIDSCDTDTTPPTDNVLPSIDITAPTSNQVFTTGDLVTLSANATDSDGSVTKVEFFINGQLHATSATAPYTSQWTATAGQHTLVAKVFDDQGATTESQLSFSAQDTA
;
A
#
# COMPACT_ATOMS: atom_id res chain seq x y z
N MET A 1 -53.46 -61.74 2.69
CA MET A 1 -54.13 -60.43 2.82
C MET A 1 -53.35 -59.69 3.90
N VAL A 2 -52.69 -58.54 3.73
CA VAL A 2 -52.76 -57.42 2.77
C VAL A 2 -51.33 -56.85 2.61
N HIS A 3 -51.00 -56.37 1.40
CA HIS A 3 -49.80 -55.61 1.04
C HIS A 3 -49.84 -54.16 1.55
N GLN A 4 -48.69 -53.59 1.96
CA GLN A 4 -48.30 -52.18 1.76
C GLN A 4 -46.75 -52.11 1.79
N LYS A 5 -46.02 -52.01 0.67
CA LYS A 5 -45.62 -50.84 -0.15
C LYS A 5 -44.52 -49.93 0.44
N GLN A 6 -43.33 -50.07 -0.18
CA GLN A 6 -42.17 -49.20 -0.43
C GLN A 6 -42.04 -47.81 0.23
N GLY A 7 -40.80 -47.50 0.63
CA GLY A 7 -40.28 -46.14 0.78
C GLY A 7 -38.75 -46.12 0.68
N THR A 8 -38.22 -45.85 -0.52
CA THR A 8 -36.79 -45.66 -0.79
C THR A 8 -36.35 -44.28 -0.27
N ILE A 9 -35.45 -44.23 0.71
CA ILE A 9 -34.92 -42.96 1.25
C ILE A 9 -33.74 -42.51 0.39
N THR A 10 -34.00 -41.60 -0.55
CA THR A 10 -32.96 -40.87 -1.29
C THR A 10 -32.33 -39.83 -0.36
N LYS A 11 -31.12 -40.09 0.12
CA LYS A 11 -30.33 -39.17 0.96
C LYS A 11 -29.72 -38.09 0.07
N ARG A 12 -30.40 -36.94 -0.06
CA ARG A 12 -29.86 -35.74 -0.72
C ARG A 12 -28.74 -35.17 0.15
N ILE A 13 -27.50 -35.28 -0.30
CA ILE A 13 -26.35 -34.61 0.29
C ILE A 13 -26.38 -33.16 -0.20
N PHE A 14 -26.83 -32.25 0.66
CA PHE A 14 -26.59 -30.82 0.51
C PHE A 14 -25.19 -30.51 1.06
N THR A 15 -24.22 -30.34 0.18
CA THR A 15 -22.93 -29.74 0.52
C THR A 15 -23.16 -28.26 0.83
N LEU A 16 -23.13 -27.91 2.12
CA LEU A 16 -23.02 -26.52 2.58
C LEU A 16 -21.64 -25.99 2.17
N SER A 17 -21.62 -25.09 1.19
CA SER A 17 -20.44 -24.29 0.90
C SER A 17 -20.14 -23.40 2.10
N THR A 18 -19.02 -23.64 2.77
CA THR A 18 -18.50 -22.73 3.80
C THR A 18 -17.98 -21.47 3.11
N LEU A 19 -18.81 -20.43 3.08
CA LEU A 19 -18.38 -19.06 2.86
C LEU A 19 -17.42 -18.73 4.01
N THR A 20 -16.11 -18.74 3.76
CA THR A 20 -15.13 -18.36 4.76
C THR A 20 -15.34 -16.89 5.09
N ALA A 21 -15.65 -16.65 6.36
CA ALA A 21 -15.89 -15.35 6.96
C ALA A 21 -14.75 -14.39 6.64
N SER A 22 -15.11 -13.26 6.03
CA SER A 22 -14.25 -12.07 5.98
C SER A 22 -13.84 -11.72 7.40
N CYS A 23 -12.56 -11.93 7.71
CA CYS A 23 -11.96 -11.40 8.92
C CYS A 23 -11.93 -9.88 8.77
N LEU A 24 -12.96 -9.21 9.28
CA LEU A 24 -12.92 -7.78 9.54
C LEU A 24 -11.79 -7.57 10.54
N LEU A 25 -10.62 -7.20 10.03
CA LEU A 25 -9.61 -6.57 10.86
C LEU A 25 -10.27 -5.31 11.43
N ALA A 26 -10.65 -5.36 12.71
CA ALA A 26 -10.94 -4.17 13.46
C ALA A 26 -9.62 -3.40 13.58
N PHE A 27 -9.36 -2.51 12.62
CA PHE A 27 -8.40 -1.45 12.83
C PHE A 27 -8.97 -0.59 13.95
N ASN A 28 -8.51 -0.83 15.18
CA ASN A 28 -8.52 0.21 16.19
C ASN A 28 -7.48 1.23 15.75
N ALA A 29 -7.81 2.03 14.73
CA ALA A 29 -7.04 3.23 14.45
C ALA A 29 -7.34 4.19 15.60
N GLN A 30 -6.52 4.16 16.66
CA GLN A 30 -6.41 5.32 17.52
C GLN A 30 -5.87 6.44 16.64
N ALA A 31 -6.74 7.37 16.26
CA ALA A 31 -6.34 8.54 15.50
C ALA A 31 -5.71 9.54 16.47
N ALA A 32 -4.37 9.59 16.51
CA ALA A 32 -3.69 10.67 17.21
C ALA A 32 -4.14 12.03 16.64
N ILE A 33 -4.23 13.05 17.51
CA ILE A 33 -4.67 14.39 17.12
C ILE A 33 -3.46 15.29 16.83
N ASP A 34 -3.54 16.10 15.78
CA ASP A 34 -2.54 17.15 15.52
C ASP A 34 -2.59 18.21 16.64
N CYS A 35 -1.55 18.22 17.47
CA CYS A 35 -1.39 19.16 18.59
C CYS A 35 -0.56 20.39 18.25
N THR A 36 -0.12 20.58 16.99
CA THR A 36 0.76 21.69 16.59
C THR A 36 0.22 23.07 16.98
N ASN A 37 -1.10 23.21 17.04
CA ASN A 37 -1.79 24.45 17.39
C ASN A 37 -2.27 24.51 18.84
N LEU A 38 -2.01 23.48 19.66
CA LEU A 38 -2.35 23.47 21.08
C LEU A 38 -1.19 24.03 21.90
N ALA A 39 -1.48 24.98 22.78
CA ALA A 39 -0.49 25.51 23.71
C ALA A 39 -0.09 24.43 24.74
N GLU A 40 1.17 24.42 25.17
CA GLU A 40 1.57 23.62 26.34
C GLU A 40 0.81 24.08 27.58
N TRP A 41 0.46 23.13 28.45
CA TRP A 41 -0.11 23.46 29.76
C TRP A 41 0.91 24.18 30.63
N GLU A 42 0.48 25.26 31.28
CA GLU A 42 1.31 26.13 32.09
C GLU A 42 0.82 26.14 33.55
N ALA A 43 1.72 25.85 34.49
CA ALA A 43 1.42 25.97 35.91
C ALA A 43 1.06 27.42 36.28
N GLY A 44 0.05 27.59 37.14
CA GLY A 44 -0.42 28.92 37.58
C GLY A 44 -1.31 29.68 36.57
N LYS A 45 -1.39 29.24 35.31
CA LYS A 45 -2.37 29.78 34.34
C LYS A 45 -3.78 29.28 34.66
N VAL A 46 -4.76 30.16 34.45
CA VAL A 46 -6.19 29.83 34.58
C VAL A 46 -6.69 29.31 33.24
N TYR A 47 -7.41 28.20 33.28
CA TYR A 47 -8.12 27.62 32.15
C TYR A 47 -9.61 27.54 32.48
N VAL A 48 -10.46 27.77 31.49
CA VAL A 48 -11.92 27.67 31.61
C VAL A 48 -12.45 26.48 30.82
N GLY A 49 -13.68 26.05 31.12
CA GLY A 49 -14.29 24.91 30.46
C GLY A 49 -14.28 25.06 28.93
N GLY A 50 -13.73 24.04 28.25
CA GLY A 50 -13.55 24.03 26.80
C GLY A 50 -12.12 24.34 26.33
N ASP A 51 -11.28 24.97 27.15
CA ASP A 51 -9.89 25.25 26.79
C ASP A 51 -9.13 23.96 26.50
N GLN A 52 -8.28 23.97 25.48
CA GLN A 52 -7.47 22.83 25.07
C GLN A 52 -5.98 23.14 25.23
N VAL A 53 -5.23 22.17 25.74
CA VAL A 53 -3.78 22.25 25.93
C VAL A 53 -3.13 20.92 25.59
N GLN A 54 -1.83 20.95 25.37
CA GLN A 54 -1.01 19.74 25.29
C GLN A 54 -0.08 19.58 26.49
N GLN A 55 0.16 18.34 26.89
CA GLN A 55 1.17 17.98 27.89
C GLN A 55 1.63 16.53 27.68
N ASN A 56 2.96 16.29 27.69
CA ASN A 56 3.53 14.94 27.55
C ASN A 56 2.98 14.19 26.32
N SER A 57 2.93 14.86 25.17
CA SER A 57 2.40 14.32 23.90
C SER A 57 0.94 13.85 23.97
N LYS A 58 0.11 14.52 24.77
CA LYS A 58 -1.33 14.28 24.88
C LYS A 58 -2.09 15.59 24.86
N ALA A 59 -3.24 15.61 24.19
CA ALA A 59 -4.17 16.72 24.18
C ALA A 59 -5.21 16.56 25.28
N TYR A 60 -5.49 17.63 26.01
CA TYR A 60 -6.48 17.66 27.08
C TYR A 60 -7.45 18.81 26.86
N LYS A 61 -8.68 18.64 27.32
CA LYS A 61 -9.71 19.68 27.38
C LYS A 61 -10.08 19.95 28.83
N ALA A 62 -10.11 21.21 29.25
CA ALA A 62 -10.64 21.58 30.55
C ALA A 62 -12.15 21.30 30.59
N ASN A 63 -12.61 20.53 31.59
CA ASN A 63 -14.03 20.28 31.81
C ASN A 63 -14.73 21.51 32.39
N TYR A 64 -14.03 22.27 33.22
CA TYR A 64 -14.50 23.46 33.90
C TYR A 64 -13.31 24.35 34.31
N TRP A 65 -13.57 25.43 35.06
CA TRP A 65 -12.52 26.32 35.56
C TRP A 65 -11.45 25.55 36.35
N THR A 66 -10.17 25.76 36.03
CA THR A 66 -9.05 25.13 36.72
C THR A 66 -7.81 26.03 36.71
N GLN A 67 -7.01 25.94 37.77
CA GLN A 67 -5.72 26.63 37.89
C GLN A 67 -4.73 25.72 38.60
N ASN A 68 -3.52 25.58 38.04
CA ASN A 68 -2.41 24.82 38.64
C ASN A 68 -2.64 23.30 38.82
N ASN A 69 -3.78 22.75 38.37
CA ASN A 69 -4.01 21.31 38.31
C ASN A 69 -3.45 20.78 36.98
N SER A 70 -2.36 20.00 37.06
CA SER A 70 -1.71 19.39 35.88
C SER A 70 -2.65 18.41 35.17
N PRO A 71 -2.81 18.48 33.84
CA PRO A 71 -3.69 17.57 33.10
C PRO A 71 -3.38 16.08 33.34
N ASP A 72 -2.11 15.67 33.28
CA ASP A 72 -1.72 14.26 33.45
C ASP A 72 -2.07 13.64 34.81
N LYS A 73 -2.31 14.45 35.86
CA LYS A 73 -2.67 14.00 37.22
C LYS A 73 -4.15 14.17 37.55
N ASN A 74 -4.84 15.03 36.83
CA ASN A 74 -6.20 15.46 37.15
C ASN A 74 -7.10 15.24 35.93
N THR A 75 -7.08 14.02 35.40
CA THR A 75 -7.80 13.64 34.18
C THR A 75 -8.84 12.55 34.45
N GLY A 76 -10.07 12.84 34.03
CA GLY A 76 -11.20 11.93 34.13
C GLY A 76 -12.50 12.60 33.72
N PRO A 77 -13.60 11.84 33.59
CA PRO A 77 -14.91 12.40 33.23
C PRO A 77 -15.47 13.36 34.29
N TYR A 78 -14.90 13.35 35.50
CA TYR A 78 -15.32 14.20 36.62
C TYR A 78 -14.16 15.02 37.22
N ASP A 79 -12.96 14.96 36.63
CA ASP A 79 -11.81 15.76 37.06
C ASP A 79 -11.73 17.06 36.23
N GLU A 80 -10.75 17.90 36.53
CA GLU A 80 -10.56 19.21 35.88
C GLU A 80 -10.30 19.08 34.38
N TRP A 81 -9.62 18.01 33.96
CA TRP A 81 -9.25 17.76 32.58
C TRP A 81 -9.89 16.48 32.05
N ASN A 82 -10.17 16.49 30.75
CA ASN A 82 -10.53 15.30 30.00
C ASN A 82 -9.50 15.05 28.90
N LEU A 83 -8.94 13.84 28.85
CA LEU A 83 -8.06 13.42 27.77
C LEU A 83 -8.83 13.41 26.45
N ILE A 84 -8.28 14.06 25.43
CA ILE A 84 -8.80 14.01 24.06
C ILE A 84 -8.17 12.80 23.36
N ASP A 85 -6.87 12.84 23.11
CA ASP A 85 -6.07 11.73 22.60
C ASP A 85 -4.56 12.01 22.77
N SER A 86 -3.73 11.09 22.31
CA SER A 86 -2.30 11.29 22.11
C SER A 86 -2.08 12.28 20.97
N CYS A 87 -1.10 13.17 21.13
CA CYS A 87 -0.66 14.07 20.08
C CYS A 87 0.11 13.30 19.03
N ASP A 88 -0.23 13.51 17.76
CA ASP A 88 0.65 13.15 16.67
C ASP A 88 1.76 14.19 16.61
N THR A 89 2.99 13.79 16.95
CA THR A 89 4.16 14.65 16.79
C THR A 89 4.76 14.55 15.39
N ASP A 90 4.17 13.73 14.52
CA ASP A 90 4.55 13.67 13.12
C ASP A 90 3.90 14.84 12.38
N THR A 91 4.62 15.97 12.36
CA THR A 91 4.23 17.18 11.64
C THR A 91 4.32 17.03 10.12
N THR A 92 4.62 15.83 9.60
CA THR A 92 4.61 15.61 8.16
C THR A 92 3.18 15.30 7.74
N PRO A 93 2.48 16.23 7.03
CA PRO A 93 1.28 15.80 6.33
C PRO A 93 1.68 14.62 5.44
N PRO A 94 0.83 13.57 5.31
CA PRO A 94 1.13 12.46 4.41
C PRO A 94 1.49 13.05 3.06
N THR A 95 2.76 12.92 2.67
CA THR A 95 3.20 13.36 1.34
C THR A 95 2.58 12.38 0.36
N ASP A 96 1.74 12.88 -0.53
CA ASP A 96 1.18 12.07 -1.60
C ASP A 96 2.34 11.38 -2.36
N ASN A 97 2.26 10.06 -2.48
CA ASN A 97 3.26 9.27 -3.20
C ASN A 97 3.40 9.76 -4.64
N VAL A 98 4.64 9.97 -5.09
CA VAL A 98 4.94 10.31 -6.48
C VAL A 98 5.12 9.01 -7.28
N LEU A 99 4.63 8.99 -8.53
CA LEU A 99 4.79 7.82 -9.38
C LEU A 99 6.27 7.60 -9.75
N PRO A 100 6.75 6.33 -9.76
CA PRO A 100 8.11 6.02 -10.21
C PRO A 100 8.26 6.27 -11.71
N SER A 101 9.50 6.39 -12.20
CA SER A 101 9.84 6.50 -13.62
C SER A 101 10.55 5.25 -14.13
N ILE A 102 10.33 4.90 -15.39
CA ILE A 102 11.02 3.79 -16.06
C ILE A 102 11.29 4.08 -17.54
N ASP A 103 12.51 3.77 -17.98
CA ASP A 103 12.96 3.87 -19.36
C ASP A 103 13.60 2.56 -19.80
N ILE A 104 13.08 1.95 -20.88
CA ILE A 104 13.70 0.78 -21.49
C ILE A 104 14.99 1.21 -22.19
N THR A 105 16.11 0.57 -21.86
CA THR A 105 17.44 0.86 -22.42
C THR A 105 17.90 -0.18 -23.43
N ALA A 106 17.38 -1.41 -23.36
CA ALA A 106 17.57 -2.43 -24.40
C ALA A 106 16.37 -3.40 -24.43
N PRO A 107 15.96 -3.89 -25.62
CA PRO A 107 16.44 -3.49 -26.94
C PRO A 107 16.00 -2.05 -27.28
N THR A 108 16.44 -1.53 -28.43
CA THR A 108 15.91 -0.25 -28.94
C THR A 108 14.68 -0.46 -29.79
N SER A 109 13.86 0.59 -29.95
CA SER A 109 12.65 0.52 -30.76
C SER A 109 12.97 0.16 -32.22
N ASN A 110 12.21 -0.78 -32.77
CA ASN A 110 12.35 -1.36 -34.10
C ASN A 110 13.66 -2.12 -34.36
N GLN A 111 14.42 -2.48 -33.31
CA GLN A 111 15.58 -3.36 -33.45
C GLN A 111 15.16 -4.72 -34.03
N VAL A 112 16.02 -5.28 -34.89
CA VAL A 112 15.81 -6.59 -35.53
C VAL A 112 16.87 -7.56 -35.04
N PHE A 113 16.44 -8.73 -34.59
CA PHE A 113 17.28 -9.86 -34.18
C PHE A 113 17.09 -11.06 -35.12
N THR A 114 17.91 -12.09 -34.94
CA THR A 114 17.69 -13.41 -35.54
C THR A 114 16.91 -14.27 -34.56
N THR A 115 15.99 -15.10 -35.05
CA THR A 115 15.33 -16.13 -34.23
C THR A 115 16.40 -16.99 -33.53
N GLY A 116 16.25 -17.18 -32.22
CA GLY A 116 17.20 -17.91 -31.38
C GLY A 116 18.26 -17.04 -30.70
N ASP A 117 18.40 -15.76 -31.08
CA ASP A 117 19.30 -14.83 -30.39
C ASP A 117 18.93 -14.68 -28.91
N LEU A 118 19.94 -14.52 -28.06
CA LEU A 118 19.73 -14.16 -26.65
C LEU A 118 19.68 -12.63 -26.52
N VAL A 119 18.48 -12.08 -26.41
CA VAL A 119 18.23 -10.64 -26.31
C VAL A 119 18.26 -10.22 -24.85
N THR A 120 19.12 -9.26 -24.53
CA THR A 120 19.11 -8.61 -23.21
C THR A 120 18.00 -7.57 -23.15
N LEU A 121 17.10 -7.74 -22.18
CA LEU A 121 16.10 -6.76 -21.79
C LEU A 121 16.67 -5.95 -20.63
N SER A 122 16.70 -4.63 -20.74
CA SER A 122 17.18 -3.75 -19.66
C SER A 122 16.37 -2.48 -19.55
N ALA A 123 16.22 -1.99 -18.32
CA ALA A 123 15.55 -0.73 -18.05
C ALA A 123 16.25 0.03 -16.92
N ASN A 124 16.17 1.36 -16.97
CA ASN A 124 16.50 2.24 -15.84
C ASN A 124 15.20 2.60 -15.15
N ALA A 125 15.14 2.42 -13.82
CA ALA A 125 13.99 2.77 -13.02
C ALA A 125 14.43 3.61 -11.82
N THR A 126 13.67 4.65 -11.51
CA THR A 126 13.94 5.59 -10.43
C THR A 126 12.65 5.99 -9.75
N ASP A 127 12.74 6.34 -8.48
CA ASP A 127 11.64 6.95 -7.74
C ASP A 127 12.17 8.16 -6.96
N SER A 128 11.39 9.23 -6.88
CA SER A 128 11.89 10.56 -6.47
C SER A 128 11.68 10.88 -4.99
N ASP A 129 10.65 10.30 -4.38
CA ASP A 129 10.27 10.44 -2.98
C ASP A 129 10.40 9.11 -2.21
N GLY A 130 10.54 7.98 -2.91
CA GLY A 130 10.72 6.67 -2.32
C GLY A 130 11.81 5.82 -2.99
N SER A 131 11.52 4.53 -3.10
CA SER A 131 12.43 3.55 -3.67
C SER A 131 11.72 2.58 -4.61
N VAL A 132 12.43 2.14 -5.64
CA VAL A 132 11.92 1.09 -6.55
C VAL A 132 12.01 -0.27 -5.87
N THR A 133 10.89 -0.99 -5.81
CA THR A 133 10.83 -2.34 -5.24
C THR A 133 11.08 -3.44 -6.28
N LYS A 134 10.63 -3.26 -7.52
CA LYS A 134 10.88 -4.19 -8.62
C LYS A 134 10.57 -3.60 -10.00
N VAL A 135 11.14 -4.22 -11.02
CA VAL A 135 10.76 -4.07 -12.43
C VAL A 135 10.28 -5.42 -12.97
N GLU A 136 9.14 -5.42 -13.64
CA GLU A 136 8.59 -6.57 -14.36
C GLU A 136 8.71 -6.33 -15.87
N PHE A 137 9.25 -7.32 -16.59
CA PHE A 137 9.36 -7.32 -18.04
C PHE A 137 8.32 -8.25 -18.64
N PHE A 138 7.53 -7.74 -19.59
CA PHE A 138 6.51 -8.48 -20.31
C PHE A 138 6.84 -8.53 -21.80
N ILE A 139 6.64 -9.69 -22.42
CA ILE A 139 6.72 -9.85 -23.88
C ILE A 139 5.32 -10.21 -24.38
N ASN A 140 4.79 -9.42 -25.30
CA ASN A 140 3.44 -9.61 -25.86
C ASN A 140 2.35 -9.74 -24.77
N GLY A 141 2.48 -8.95 -23.71
CA GLY A 141 1.56 -8.92 -22.57
C GLY A 141 1.71 -10.08 -21.58
N GLN A 142 2.64 -11.01 -21.79
CA GLN A 142 2.94 -12.10 -20.87
C GLN A 142 4.14 -11.75 -20.00
N LEU A 143 4.04 -11.97 -18.68
CA LEU A 143 5.15 -11.77 -17.76
C LEU A 143 6.29 -12.71 -18.12
N HIS A 144 7.43 -12.16 -18.49
CA HIS A 144 8.65 -12.91 -18.79
C HIS A 144 9.56 -13.00 -17.56
N ALA A 145 9.79 -11.87 -16.89
CA ALA A 145 10.71 -11.82 -15.76
C ALA A 145 10.39 -10.69 -14.78
N THR A 146 10.83 -10.89 -13.53
CA THR A 146 10.86 -9.85 -12.49
C THR A 146 12.30 -9.65 -12.04
N SER A 147 12.75 -8.40 -11.94
CA SER A 147 14.03 -8.03 -11.36
C SER A 147 13.80 -7.08 -10.19
N ALA A 148 14.22 -7.48 -8.99
CA ALA A 148 14.02 -6.72 -7.75
C ALA A 148 15.18 -5.80 -7.41
N THR A 149 16.31 -5.87 -8.12
CA THR A 149 17.52 -5.11 -7.80
C THR A 149 18.21 -4.62 -9.06
N ALA A 150 18.65 -3.36 -9.05
CA ALA A 150 19.47 -2.82 -10.14
C ALA A 150 20.82 -3.59 -10.25
N PRO A 151 21.34 -3.82 -11.46
CA PRO A 151 20.77 -3.42 -12.76
C PRO A 151 19.54 -4.27 -13.14
N TYR A 152 18.45 -3.60 -13.52
CA TYR A 152 17.20 -4.28 -13.89
C TYR A 152 17.34 -4.89 -15.28
N THR A 153 17.65 -6.17 -15.31
CA THR A 153 17.97 -6.91 -16.53
C THR A 153 17.33 -8.29 -16.55
N SER A 154 17.07 -8.80 -17.75
CA SER A 154 16.70 -10.19 -18.01
C SER A 154 17.19 -10.61 -19.39
N GLN A 155 17.28 -11.92 -19.64
CA GLN A 155 17.58 -12.47 -20.96
C GLN A 155 16.30 -13.10 -21.54
N TRP A 156 16.05 -12.86 -22.82
CA TRP A 156 14.93 -13.43 -23.56
C TRP A 156 15.43 -14.06 -24.86
N THR A 157 15.04 -15.29 -25.14
CA THR A 157 15.38 -15.96 -26.41
C THR A 157 14.42 -15.50 -27.51
N ALA A 158 14.97 -14.93 -28.58
CA ALA A 158 14.22 -14.37 -29.67
C ALA A 158 13.38 -15.41 -30.41
N THR A 159 12.09 -15.14 -30.56
CA THR A 159 11.17 -15.90 -31.41
C THR A 159 10.86 -15.11 -32.68
N ALA A 160 10.57 -15.79 -33.79
CA ALA A 160 10.22 -15.12 -35.04
C ALA A 160 8.98 -14.23 -34.89
N GLY A 161 9.02 -13.05 -35.52
CA GLY A 161 7.90 -12.12 -35.58
C GLY A 161 8.16 -10.79 -34.89
N GLN A 162 7.09 -9.99 -34.76
CA GLN A 162 7.09 -8.72 -34.04
C GLN A 162 6.73 -8.95 -32.57
N HIS A 163 7.45 -8.27 -31.69
CA HIS A 163 7.29 -8.35 -30.24
C HIS A 163 7.10 -6.97 -29.64
N THR A 164 6.21 -6.88 -28.66
CA THR A 164 6.08 -5.71 -27.78
C THR A 164 6.72 -6.04 -26.44
N LEU A 165 7.73 -5.26 -26.05
CA LEU A 165 8.28 -5.26 -24.70
C LEU A 165 7.58 -4.20 -23.88
N VAL A 166 7.09 -4.58 -22.71
CA VAL A 166 6.66 -3.64 -21.66
C VAL A 166 7.57 -3.84 -20.45
N ALA A 167 8.09 -2.75 -19.89
CA ALA A 167 8.75 -2.75 -18.60
C ALA A 167 7.89 -1.96 -17.61
N LYS A 168 7.53 -2.59 -16.49
CA LYS A 168 6.68 -2.03 -15.43
C LYS A 168 7.48 -1.88 -14.14
N VAL A 169 7.56 -0.67 -13.60
CA VAL A 169 8.21 -0.39 -12.32
C VAL A 169 7.18 -0.34 -11.19
N PHE A 170 7.57 -0.76 -10.00
CA PHE A 170 6.82 -0.61 -8.75
C PHE A 170 7.66 0.14 -7.73
N ASP A 171 7.07 1.09 -6.99
CA ASP A 171 7.70 1.77 -5.85
C ASP A 171 7.42 1.03 -4.51
N ASP A 172 7.83 1.61 -3.39
CA ASP A 172 7.64 1.10 -2.03
C ASP A 172 6.28 1.44 -1.40
N GLN A 173 5.48 2.27 -2.06
CA GLN A 173 4.12 2.63 -1.67
C GLN A 173 3.04 1.96 -2.55
N GLY A 174 3.48 1.13 -3.50
CA GLY A 174 2.65 0.31 -4.38
C GLY A 174 2.22 0.97 -5.69
N ALA A 175 2.70 2.17 -6.03
CA ALA A 175 2.40 2.77 -7.32
C ALA A 175 3.31 2.26 -8.44
N THR A 176 2.85 2.45 -9.68
CA THR A 176 3.46 1.82 -10.85
C THR A 176 3.46 2.71 -12.07
N THR A 177 4.50 2.58 -12.89
CA THR A 177 4.62 3.21 -14.21
C THR A 177 5.09 2.18 -15.24
N GLU A 178 4.71 2.35 -16.51
CA GLU A 178 5.07 1.46 -17.61
C GLU A 178 5.76 2.22 -18.73
N SER A 179 6.73 1.55 -19.37
CA SER A 179 7.33 1.96 -20.64
C SER A 179 7.21 0.81 -21.63
N GLN A 180 7.05 1.10 -22.93
CA GLN A 180 6.94 0.08 -23.96
C GLN A 180 7.68 0.43 -25.23
N LEU A 181 8.10 -0.60 -25.97
CA LEU A 181 8.58 -0.49 -27.34
C LEU A 181 8.26 -1.76 -28.13
N SER A 182 8.42 -1.70 -29.45
CA SER A 182 8.34 -2.87 -30.31
C SER A 182 9.69 -3.17 -30.95
N PHE A 183 9.97 -4.45 -31.16
CA PHE A 183 11.16 -4.97 -31.84
C PHE A 183 10.78 -6.25 -32.59
N SER A 184 11.68 -6.85 -33.35
CA SER A 184 11.35 -8.07 -34.11
C SER A 184 12.50 -9.06 -34.17
N ALA A 185 12.18 -10.32 -34.47
CA ALA A 185 13.17 -11.30 -34.89
C ALA A 185 12.77 -11.99 -36.19
N GLN A 186 13.75 -12.35 -37.01
CA GLN A 186 13.55 -13.00 -38.29
C GLN A 186 14.35 -14.30 -38.35
N ASP A 187 13.82 -15.31 -39.04
CA ASP A 187 14.57 -16.53 -39.30
C ASP A 187 15.74 -16.24 -40.24
N THR A 188 16.84 -16.97 -40.07
CA THR A 188 17.94 -16.96 -41.02
C THR A 188 17.47 -17.54 -42.35
N ALA A 189 17.76 -16.84 -43.44
CA ALA A 189 17.44 -17.25 -44.80
C ALA A 189 18.20 -18.53 -45.24
#